data_AF-B9BUP6-F1
#
_entry.id   AF-B9BUP6-F1
#
_cell.length_a   1.000
_cell.length_b   1.000
_cell.length_c   1.000
_cell.angle_alpha   90.00
_cell.angle_beta   90.00
_cell.angle_gamma   90.00
#
_symmetry.space_group_name_H-M   'P 1'
#
loop_
_entity.id
_entity.type
_entity.pdbx_description
1 polymer ?
#
loop_
_entity_poly.entity_id
_entity_poly.type
_entity_poly.pdbx_seq_one_letter_code
_entity_poly.pdbx_strand_id
1 'polypeptide(L)'
;MPAWFPEAAYELTLGYPGLLSKALTYIAQLLILMNVSTFDQKMFKSHGKSALAMDLPHIEAVRTIRKLDKSSRMPVRFKPSSLLRHGDWLSFEELFPSHLMPEPL
;
A
#
# COMPACT_ATOMS: atom_id res chain seq x y z
N MET A 1 14.86 -14.91 8.12
CA MET A 1 13.72 -13.96 8.27
C MET A 1 12.54 -14.74 8.85
N PRO A 2 11.76 -14.18 9.80
CA PRO A 2 10.61 -14.88 10.36
C PRO A 2 9.54 -15.19 9.30
N ALA A 3 8.93 -16.37 9.37
CA ALA A 3 7.95 -16.83 8.36
C ALA A 3 6.71 -15.91 8.25
N TRP A 4 6.34 -15.24 9.34
CA TRP A 4 5.20 -14.31 9.39
C TRP A 4 5.46 -12.99 8.67
N PHE A 5 6.73 -12.62 8.44
CA PHE A 5 7.11 -11.27 8.02
C PHE A 5 6.68 -10.91 6.60
N PRO A 6 6.90 -11.75 5.57
CA PRO A 6 6.55 -11.40 4.19
C PRO A 6 5.05 -11.10 4.03
N GLU A 7 4.19 -11.92 4.61
CA GLU A 7 2.74 -11.73 4.57
C GLU A 7 2.34 -10.45 5.32
N ALA A 8 2.84 -10.24 6.54
CA ALA A 8 2.54 -9.03 7.31
C ALA A 8 3.04 -7.74 6.61
N ALA A 9 4.21 -7.80 5.98
CA ALA A 9 4.76 -6.68 5.22
C ALA A 9 3.90 -6.34 4.01
N TYR A 10 3.42 -7.36 3.28
CA TYR A 10 2.49 -7.18 2.19
C TYR A 10 1.14 -6.62 2.66
N GLU A 11 0.58 -7.13 3.75
CA GLU A 11 -0.67 -6.60 4.33
C GLU A 11 -0.56 -5.11 4.71
N LEU A 12 0.60 -4.73 5.28
CA LEU A 12 0.85 -3.36 5.75
C LEU A 12 1.06 -2.38 4.59
N THR A 13 1.76 -2.81 3.53
CA THR A 13 2.32 -1.92 2.51
C THR A 13 1.82 -2.19 1.09
N LEU A 14 0.98 -3.20 0.88
CA LEU A 14 0.57 -3.70 -0.44
C LEU A 14 1.75 -4.06 -1.37
N GLY A 15 2.92 -4.33 -0.79
CA GLY A 15 4.14 -4.65 -1.52
C GLY A 15 4.99 -3.45 -1.93
N TYR A 16 4.65 -2.21 -1.52
CA TYR A 16 5.48 -1.04 -1.84
C TYR A 16 6.75 -0.99 -0.96
N PRO A 17 7.95 -1.11 -1.55
CA PRO A 17 9.20 -1.22 -0.78
C PRO A 17 9.54 0.07 -0.01
N GLY A 18 9.19 1.24 -0.55
CA GLY A 18 9.41 2.52 0.12
C GLY A 18 8.62 2.66 1.43
N LEU A 19 7.36 2.21 1.44
CA LEU A 19 6.53 2.19 2.65
C LEU A 19 7.06 1.19 3.67
N LEU A 20 7.53 0.03 3.20
CA LEU A 20 8.13 -0.97 4.08
C LEU A 20 9.41 -0.43 4.74
N SER A 21 10.27 0.22 3.96
CA SER A 21 11.49 0.86 4.48
C SER A 21 11.14 1.89 5.56
N LYS A 22 10.17 2.78 5.31
CA LYS A 22 9.73 3.79 6.27
C LYS A 22 9.23 3.16 7.58
N ALA A 23 8.40 2.13 7.49
CA ALA A 23 7.89 1.41 8.65
C ALA A 23 9.02 0.73 9.45
N LEU A 24 9.95 0.07 8.78
CA LEU A 24 11.09 -0.60 9.42
C LEU A 24 12.04 0.38 10.09
N THR A 25 12.34 1.53 9.46
CA THR A 25 13.19 2.57 10.06
C THR A 25 12.56 3.12 11.33
N TYR A 26 11.25 3.38 11.32
CA TYR A 26 10.52 3.84 12.50
C TYR A 26 10.56 2.79 13.63
N ILE A 27 10.31 1.52 13.31
CA ILE A 27 10.36 0.43 14.30
C ILE A 27 11.77 0.27 14.87
N ALA A 28 12.81 0.34 14.03
CA ALA A 28 14.20 0.27 14.49
C ALA A 28 14.55 1.40 15.46
N GLN A 29 14.10 2.63 15.16
CA GLN A 29 14.27 3.78 16.07
C GLN A 29 13.56 3.55 17.42
N LEU A 30 12.34 3.01 17.41
CA LEU A 30 11.61 2.68 18.64
C LEU A 30 12.31 1.60 19.47
N LEU A 31 12.81 0.54 18.82
CA LEU A 31 13.55 -0.53 19.51
C LEU A 31 14.80 0.02 20.22
N ILE A 32 15.54 0.92 19.54
CA ILE A 32 16.70 1.59 20.12
C ILE A 32 16.28 2.48 21.30
N LEU A 33 15.25 3.30 21.14
CA LEU A 33 14.78 4.23 22.19
C LEU A 33 14.22 3.52 23.42
N MET A 34 13.52 2.40 23.24
CA MET A 34 12.92 1.63 24.32
C MET A 34 13.85 0.56 24.88
N ASN A 35 15.06 0.43 24.34
CA ASN A 35 16.04 -0.62 24.67
C ASN A 35 15.43 -2.05 24.60
N VAL A 36 14.58 -2.28 23.60
CA VAL A 36 13.93 -3.58 23.37
C VAL A 36 14.69 -4.31 22.27
N SER A 37 14.97 -5.60 22.47
CA SER A 37 15.70 -6.44 21.51
C SER A 37 14.79 -7.36 20.69
N THR A 38 13.50 -7.45 21.05
CA THR A 38 12.56 -8.38 20.44
C THR A 38 11.79 -7.71 19.30
N PHE A 39 11.89 -8.28 18.10
CA PHE A 39 11.10 -7.91 16.95
C PHE A 39 10.09 -9.01 16.63
N ASP A 40 8.84 -8.82 17.04
CA ASP A 40 7.75 -9.77 16.84
C ASP A 40 6.66 -9.23 15.90
N GLN A 41 5.74 -10.11 15.51
CA GLN A 41 4.67 -9.77 14.58
C GLN A 41 3.72 -8.70 15.14
N LYS A 42 3.47 -8.71 16.46
CA LYS A 42 2.53 -7.79 17.11
C LYS A 42 3.09 -6.38 17.10
N MET A 43 4.37 -6.23 17.46
CA MET A 43 5.11 -4.98 17.41
C MET A 43 5.15 -4.45 15.98
N PHE A 44 5.49 -5.29 15.00
CA PHE A 44 5.49 -4.91 13.60
C PHE A 44 4.12 -4.39 13.14
N LYS A 45 3.03 -5.11 13.45
CA LYS A 45 1.68 -4.72 13.04
C LYS A 45 1.21 -3.43 13.74
N SER A 46 1.55 -3.25 15.02
CA SER A 46 1.15 -2.07 15.79
C SER A 46 1.92 -0.82 15.35
N HIS A 47 3.25 -0.88 15.43
CA HIS A 47 4.11 0.27 15.13
C HIS A 47 4.25 0.54 13.64
N GLY A 48 4.14 -0.48 12.78
CA GLY A 48 4.07 -0.29 11.33
C GLY A 48 2.85 0.53 10.90
N LYS A 49 1.69 0.29 11.52
CA LYS A 49 0.49 1.13 11.28
C LYS A 49 0.70 2.56 11.75
N SER A 50 1.31 2.77 12.93
CA SER A 50 1.64 4.10 13.42
C SER A 50 2.62 4.84 12.50
N ALA A 51 3.65 4.14 12.00
CA ALA A 51 4.65 4.69 11.09
C ALA A 51 4.03 5.17 9.76
N LEU A 52 3.00 4.48 9.30
CA LEU A 52 2.32 4.74 8.04
C LEU A 52 0.99 5.47 8.22
N ALA A 53 0.72 6.06 9.39
CA ALA A 53 -0.58 6.68 9.67
C ALA A 53 -1.00 7.74 8.63
N MET A 54 -0.03 8.49 8.10
CA MET A 54 -0.27 9.47 7.04
C MET A 54 -0.47 8.84 5.65
N ASP A 55 0.10 7.66 5.41
CA ASP A 55 0.01 6.94 4.14
C ASP A 55 -1.22 6.01 4.10
N LEU A 56 -1.79 5.65 5.26
CA LEU A 56 -2.94 4.74 5.38
C LEU A 56 -4.12 5.10 4.46
N PRO A 57 -4.58 6.37 4.35
CA PRO A 57 -5.68 6.70 3.45
C PRO A 57 -5.38 6.39 1.98
N HIS A 58 -4.11 6.52 1.57
CA HIS A 58 -3.66 6.23 0.21
C HIS A 58 -3.53 4.72 -0.02
N ILE A 59 -3.03 3.99 0.97
CA ILE A 59 -2.96 2.52 0.95
C ILE A 59 -4.38 1.94 0.86
N GLU A 60 -5.33 2.48 1.63
CA GLU A 60 -6.73 2.05 1.60
C GLU A 60 -7.43 2.38 0.29
N ALA A 61 -7.15 3.54 -0.32
CA ALA A 61 -7.65 3.89 -1.64
C ALA A 61 -7.19 2.87 -2.69
N VAL A 62 -5.89 2.57 -2.75
CA VAL A 62 -5.35 1.57 -3.69
C VAL A 62 -5.90 0.17 -3.41
N ARG A 63 -6.06 -0.22 -2.14
CA ARG A 63 -6.70 -1.48 -1.76
C ARG A 63 -8.14 -1.56 -2.27
N THR A 64 -8.87 -0.45 -2.23
CA THR A 64 -10.26 -0.36 -2.70
C THR A 64 -10.34 -0.49 -4.21
N ILE A 65 -9.45 0.18 -4.95
CA ILE A 65 -9.32 0.07 -6.40
C ILE A 65 -9.11 -1.40 -6.80
N ARG A 66 -8.12 -2.06 -6.19
CA ARG A 66 -7.80 -3.48 -6.43
C ARG A 66 -8.92 -4.46 -6.12
N LYS A 67 -9.66 -4.23 -5.03
CA LYS A 67 -10.78 -5.10 -4.64
C LYS A 67 -11.94 -5.00 -5.61
N LEU A 68 -12.27 -3.79 -6.03
CA LEU A 68 -13.40 -3.55 -6.92
C LEU A 68 -13.12 -4.06 -8.34
N ASP A 69 -11.87 -3.98 -8.79
CA ASP A 69 -11.42 -4.60 -10.05
C ASP A 69 -11.63 -6.13 -10.04
N LYS A 70 -11.17 -6.82 -8.99
CA LYS A 70 -11.28 -8.29 -8.88
C LYS A 70 -12.69 -8.83 -8.65
N SER A 71 -13.58 -8.03 -8.04
CA SER A 71 -14.91 -8.48 -7.61
C SER A 71 -16.02 -8.19 -8.63
N SER A 72 -15.79 -7.33 -9.61
CA SER A 72 -16.88 -6.79 -10.44
C SER A 72 -16.88 -7.39 -11.84
N ARG A 73 -18.03 -7.93 -12.27
CA ARG A 73 -18.30 -8.27 -13.68
C ARG A 73 -18.43 -7.03 -14.58
N MET A 74 -18.41 -5.83 -14.00
CA MET A 74 -18.52 -4.53 -14.65
C MET A 74 -17.38 -3.63 -14.13
N PRO A 75 -16.63 -2.92 -15.00
CA PRO A 75 -15.56 -2.05 -14.56
C PRO A 75 -16.12 -0.91 -13.70
N VAL A 76 -15.73 -0.86 -12.43
CA VAL A 76 -16.07 0.27 -11.55
C VAL A 76 -15.33 1.50 -12.07
N ARG A 77 -16.08 2.48 -12.58
CA ARG A 77 -15.52 3.71 -13.13
C ARG A 77 -15.07 4.64 -12.01
N PHE A 78 -13.81 4.53 -11.60
CA PHE A 78 -13.15 5.59 -10.85
C PHE A 78 -12.95 6.80 -11.76
N LYS A 79 -13.02 8.02 -11.19
CA LYS A 79 -12.67 9.23 -11.95
C LYS A 79 -11.21 9.13 -12.40
N PRO A 80 -10.86 9.47 -13.64
CA PRO A 80 -9.48 9.44 -14.12
C PRO A 80 -8.51 10.20 -13.21
N SER A 81 -8.93 11.35 -12.67
CA SER A 81 -8.12 12.13 -11.71
C SER A 81 -7.83 11.38 -10.40
N SER A 82 -8.74 10.53 -9.93
CA SER A 82 -8.54 9.70 -8.74
C SER A 82 -7.56 8.56 -8.98
N LEU A 83 -7.57 7.99 -10.20
CA LEU A 83 -6.60 6.96 -10.60
C LEU A 83 -5.21 7.55 -10.78
N LEU A 84 -5.11 8.67 -11.50
CA LEU A 84 -3.84 9.37 -11.73
C LEU A 84 -3.15 9.82 -10.44
N ARG A 85 -3.92 10.24 -9.42
CA ARG A 85 -3.38 10.60 -8.10
C ARG A 85 -2.61 9.45 -7.43
N HIS A 86 -2.94 8.20 -7.76
CA HIS A 86 -2.29 7.01 -7.25
C HIS A 86 -1.54 6.24 -8.35
N GLY A 87 -1.25 6.89 -9.48
CA GLY A 87 -0.70 6.22 -10.66
C GLY A 87 0.60 5.49 -10.42
N ASP A 88 1.50 6.06 -9.61
CA ASP A 88 2.77 5.42 -9.24
C ASP A 88 2.59 4.09 -8.49
N TRP A 89 1.40 3.86 -7.94
CA TRP A 89 1.07 2.69 -7.13
C TRP A 89 0.19 1.70 -7.91
N LEU A 90 -0.40 2.11 -9.02
CA LEU A 90 -1.31 1.28 -9.81
C LEU A 90 -0.58 0.61 -10.98
N SER A 91 -1.08 -0.56 -11.40
CA SER A 91 -0.61 -1.19 -12.64
C SER A 91 -1.16 -0.45 -13.87
N PHE A 92 -0.55 -0.68 -15.04
CA PHE A 92 -1.07 -0.13 -16.30
C PHE A 92 -2.49 -0.60 -16.61
N GLU A 93 -2.84 -1.83 -16.23
CA GLU A 93 -4.20 -2.37 -16.38
C GLU A 93 -5.19 -1.58 -15.51
N GLU A 94 -4.82 -1.30 -14.25
CA GLU A 94 -5.62 -0.50 -13.32
C GLU A 94 -5.74 0.96 -13.79
N LEU A 95 -4.76 1.47 -14.54
CA LEU A 95 -4.75 2.81 -15.12
C LEU A 95 -5.42 2.90 -16.50
N PHE A 96 -5.76 1.78 -17.13
CA PHE A 96 -6.35 1.73 -18.48
C PHE A 96 -7.52 2.73 -18.68
N PRO A 97 -8.47 2.90 -17.73
CA PRO A 97 -9.58 3.85 -17.89
C PRO A 97 -9.18 5.33 -17.94
N SER A 98 -7.94 5.67 -17.57
CA SER A 98 -7.41 7.03 -17.57
C SER A 98 -6.65 7.39 -18.86
N HIS A 99 -6.38 6.41 -19.73
CA HIS A 99 -5.73 6.68 -21.00
C HIS A 99 -6.67 7.45 -21.94
N LEU A 100 -6.19 8.61 -22.41
CA LEU A 100 -6.79 9.30 -23.54
C LEU A 100 -6.65 8.39 -24.76
N MET A 101 -7.74 7.74 -25.17
CA MET A 101 -7.79 7.11 -26.49
C MET A 101 -7.69 8.24 -27.53
N PRO A 102 -6.85 8.12 -28.58
CA PRO A 102 -6.87 9.08 -29.67
C PRO A 102 -8.28 9.11 -30.27
N GLU A 103 -8.82 10.32 -30.48
CA GLU A 103 -10.11 10.47 -31.15
C GLU A 103 -10.04 9.83 -32.54
N PRO A 104 -11.01 8.99 -32.93
CA PRO A 104 -11.03 8.42 -34.27
C PRO A 104 -11.16 9.57 -35.29
N LEU A 105 -10.19 9.63 -36.21
CA LEU A 105 -10.17 10.52 -37.37
C LEU A 105 -11.39 10.29 -38.27
#